data_AF-A0A8J6MZ04-F1
#
_entry.id   AF-A0A8J6MZ04-F1
#
_cell.length_a   1.000
_cell.length_b   1.000
_cell.length_c   1.000
_cell.angle_alpha   90.00
_cell.angle_beta   90.00
_cell.angle_gamma   90.00
#
_symmetry.space_group_name_H-M   'P 1'
#
loop_
_entity.id
_entity.type
_entity.pdbx_description
1 polymer ?
#
loop_
_entity_poly.entity_id
_entity_poly.type
_entity_poly.pdbx_seq_one_letter_code
_entity_poly.pdbx_strand_id
1 'polypeptide(L)'
;MEKERIRNKLLRILDIAPALKEILISSESVDIKRNKIRRFLADVHAATFSDDHTVPPLEWILARDTIRIFRTIIWPRSEILTGYSFLKYLDDLLHAENLRDIEKPSPDFFAELDHLLKGIMGKTGIYPEKAPAFTRHEGRRAARLRSADLSRMSKTVQQYLDKYPFGLDHETIRRRNTNKARILEYFGAEKPDWED
;
A
#
# COMPACT_ATOMS: atom_id res chain seq x y z
N MET A 1 -28.23 2.23 8.54
CA MET A 1 -27.79 1.37 7.41
C MET A 1 -26.35 1.64 6.98
N GLU A 2 -25.96 2.90 6.73
CA GLU A 2 -24.59 3.23 6.27
C GLU A 2 -23.49 2.91 7.30
N LYS A 3 -23.71 3.24 8.59
CA LYS A 3 -22.83 2.84 9.70
C LYS A 3 -22.52 1.35 9.70
N GLU A 4 -23.57 0.53 9.63
CA GLU A 4 -23.48 -0.92 9.64
C GLU A 4 -22.66 -1.43 8.45
N ARG A 5 -22.82 -0.81 7.28
CA ARG A 5 -22.02 -1.12 6.09
C ARG A 5 -20.53 -0.79 6.28
N ILE A 6 -20.20 0.38 6.84
CA ILE A 6 -18.82 0.78 7.13
C ILE A 6 -18.18 -0.17 8.13
N ARG A 7 -18.88 -0.45 9.24
CA ARG A 7 -18.44 -1.37 10.27
C ARG A 7 -18.21 -2.77 9.71
N ASN A 8 -19.15 -3.32 8.96
CA ASN A 8 -19.01 -4.65 8.35
C ASN A 8 -17.86 -4.71 7.34
N LYS A 9 -17.62 -3.65 6.57
CA LYS A 9 -16.47 -3.57 5.66
C LYS A 9 -15.15 -3.57 6.43
N LEU A 10 -15.07 -2.80 7.53
CA LEU A 10 -13.89 -2.77 8.39
C LEU A 10 -13.64 -4.11 9.06
N LEU A 11 -14.68 -4.76 9.60
CA LEU A 11 -14.59 -6.09 10.22
C LEU A 11 -14.10 -7.16 9.24
N ARG A 12 -14.52 -7.08 7.97
CA ARG A 12 -14.07 -7.98 6.91
C ARG A 12 -12.59 -7.79 6.57
N ILE A 13 -12.10 -6.55 6.57
CA ILE A 13 -10.68 -6.26 6.36
C ILE A 13 -9.86 -6.78 7.55
N LEU A 14 -10.36 -6.58 8.76
CA LEU A 14 -9.72 -7.05 9.99
C LEU A 14 -9.65 -8.59 10.09
N ASP A 15 -10.45 -9.34 9.32
CA ASP A 15 -10.33 -10.82 9.25
C ASP A 15 -8.96 -11.30 8.73
N ILE A 16 -8.21 -10.44 8.05
CA ILE A 16 -6.83 -10.72 7.65
C ILE A 16 -5.94 -10.96 8.87
N ALA A 17 -6.20 -10.24 9.97
CA ALA A 17 -5.45 -10.28 11.23
C ALA A 17 -6.40 -10.49 12.44
N PRO A 18 -6.86 -11.73 12.69
CA PRO A 18 -7.88 -12.01 13.72
C PRO A 18 -7.52 -11.52 15.13
N ALA A 19 -6.28 -11.68 15.57
CA ALA A 19 -5.83 -11.19 16.87
C ALA A 19 -5.92 -9.66 16.99
N LEU A 20 -5.60 -8.93 15.91
CA LEU A 20 -5.78 -7.48 15.87
C LEU A 20 -7.26 -7.10 15.88
N LYS A 21 -8.10 -7.84 15.15
CA LYS A 21 -9.55 -7.65 15.15
C LYS A 21 -10.14 -7.76 16.55
N GLU A 22 -9.77 -8.81 17.29
CA GLU A 22 -10.21 -9.03 18.67
C GLU A 22 -9.82 -7.87 19.59
N ILE A 23 -8.59 -7.36 19.46
CA ILE A 23 -8.12 -6.21 20.25
C ILE A 23 -8.95 -4.96 19.93
N LEU A 24 -9.25 -4.70 18.66
CA LEU A 24 -10.00 -3.50 18.26
C LEU A 24 -11.49 -3.56 18.64
N ILE A 25 -12.09 -4.76 18.64
CA ILE A 25 -13.50 -4.96 19.02
C ILE A 25 -13.69 -4.96 20.55
N SER A 26 -12.62 -5.12 21.35
CA SER A 26 -12.75 -5.10 22.81
C SER A 26 -13.34 -3.76 23.29
N SER A 27 -14.01 -3.75 24.45
CA SER A 27 -14.53 -2.52 25.07
C SER A 27 -13.47 -1.76 25.88
N GLU A 28 -12.19 -2.07 25.67
CA GLU A 28 -11.09 -1.47 26.42
C GLU A 28 -10.74 -0.07 25.90
N SER A 29 -10.03 0.71 26.71
CA SER A 29 -9.58 2.03 26.27
C SER A 29 -8.56 1.94 25.14
N VAL A 30 -8.51 3.01 24.32
CA VAL A 30 -7.56 3.15 23.20
C VAL A 30 -6.11 2.92 23.65
N ASP A 31 -5.72 3.34 24.85
CA ASP A 31 -4.38 3.12 25.39
C ASP A 31 -4.07 1.65 25.68
N ILE A 32 -5.04 0.92 26.24
CA ILE A 32 -4.90 -0.53 26.49
C ILE A 32 -4.82 -1.27 25.15
N LYS A 33 -5.69 -0.94 24.20
CA LYS A 33 -5.65 -1.49 22.84
C LYS A 33 -4.30 -1.23 22.19
N ARG A 34 -3.77 -0.02 22.28
CA ARG A 34 -2.44 0.34 21.73
C ARG A 34 -1.34 -0.57 22.29
N ASN A 35 -1.35 -0.83 23.59
CA ASN A 35 -0.35 -1.71 24.21
C ASN A 35 -0.51 -3.17 23.77
N LYS A 36 -1.74 -3.68 23.65
CA LYS A 36 -1.99 -5.02 23.11
C LYS A 36 -1.56 -5.16 21.66
N ILE A 37 -1.87 -4.16 20.83
CA ILE A 37 -1.45 -4.10 19.42
C ILE A 37 0.08 -4.12 19.33
N ARG A 38 0.79 -3.36 20.16
CA ARG A 38 2.26 -3.39 20.19
C ARG A 38 2.83 -4.77 20.50
N ARG A 39 2.23 -5.49 21.45
CA ARG A 39 2.64 -6.87 21.77
C ARG A 39 2.37 -7.80 20.60
N PHE A 40 1.16 -7.76 20.04
CA PHE A 40 0.80 -8.50 18.83
C PHE A 40 1.81 -8.26 17.69
N LEU A 41 2.14 -7.00 17.39
CA LEU A 41 3.11 -6.67 16.35
C LEU A 41 4.53 -7.15 16.68
N ALA A 42 4.92 -7.15 17.96
CA ALA A 42 6.20 -7.69 18.37
C ALA A 42 6.25 -9.21 18.22
N ASP A 43 5.15 -9.91 18.53
CA ASP A 43 5.03 -11.35 18.40
C ASP A 43 5.04 -11.76 16.91
N VAL A 44 4.28 -11.07 16.07
CA VAL A 44 4.29 -11.27 14.61
C VAL A 44 5.68 -10.99 14.07
N HIS A 45 6.32 -9.89 14.48
CA HIS A 45 7.70 -9.59 14.07
C HIS A 45 8.68 -10.68 14.52
N ALA A 46 8.59 -11.16 15.76
CA ALA A 46 9.45 -12.24 16.22
C ALA A 46 9.22 -13.53 15.43
N ALA A 47 7.97 -13.88 15.10
CA ALA A 47 7.64 -15.04 14.28
C ALA A 47 8.16 -14.89 12.83
N THR A 48 7.99 -13.74 12.19
CA THR A 48 8.51 -13.46 10.85
C THR A 48 10.04 -13.50 10.79
N PHE A 49 10.71 -13.22 11.91
CA PHE A 49 12.18 -13.20 12.02
C PHE A 49 12.76 -14.47 12.67
N SER A 50 11.92 -15.41 13.09
CA SER A 50 12.39 -16.78 13.30
C SER A 50 12.85 -17.31 11.95
N ASP A 51 13.98 -18.01 11.90
CA ASP A 51 14.77 -18.30 10.69
C ASP A 51 14.10 -19.34 9.77
N ASP A 52 12.87 -19.05 9.36
CA ASP A 52 12.06 -19.86 8.46
C ASP A 52 12.41 -19.48 7.01
N HIS A 53 13.37 -20.21 6.44
CA HIS A 53 13.79 -20.07 5.05
C HIS A 53 12.69 -20.36 4.02
N THR A 54 11.47 -20.73 4.43
CA THR A 54 10.35 -20.94 3.51
C THR A 54 9.65 -19.63 3.09
N VAL A 55 9.82 -18.54 3.85
CA VAL A 55 9.22 -17.25 3.52
C VAL A 55 10.01 -16.59 2.37
N PRO A 56 9.37 -16.23 1.25
CA PRO A 56 10.05 -15.56 0.15
C PRO A 56 10.67 -14.19 0.55
N PRO A 57 11.85 -13.82 0.03
CA PRO A 57 12.61 -12.65 0.52
C PRO A 57 11.87 -11.31 0.48
N LEU A 58 11.11 -11.03 -0.58
CA LEU A 58 10.37 -9.77 -0.68
C LEU A 58 9.14 -9.75 0.24
N GLU A 59 8.54 -10.91 0.52
CA GLU A 59 7.42 -11.02 1.47
C GLU A 59 7.92 -10.68 2.86
N TRP A 60 9.10 -11.18 3.20
CA TRP A 60 9.80 -10.86 4.45
C TRP A 60 10.09 -9.36 4.60
N ILE A 61 10.59 -8.71 3.54
CA ILE A 61 10.85 -7.26 3.54
C ILE A 61 9.54 -6.48 3.75
N LEU A 62 8.48 -6.84 3.03
CA LEU A 62 7.18 -6.18 3.14
C LEU A 62 6.57 -6.35 4.53
N ALA A 63 6.62 -7.54 5.11
CA ALA A 63 6.13 -7.78 6.46
C ALA A 63 6.88 -6.94 7.50
N ARG A 64 8.21 -6.95 7.46
CA ARG A 64 9.04 -6.09 8.33
C ARG A 64 8.66 -4.62 8.20
N ASP A 65 8.61 -4.10 6.97
CA ASP A 65 8.43 -2.68 6.74
C ASP A 65 7.01 -2.22 7.11
N THR A 66 5.99 -3.02 6.81
CA THR A 66 4.60 -2.73 7.19
C THR A 66 4.36 -2.82 8.69
N ILE A 67 4.98 -3.77 9.40
CA ILE A 67 4.97 -3.81 10.86
C ILE A 67 5.59 -2.52 11.43
N ARG A 68 6.74 -2.10 10.90
CA ARG A 68 7.40 -0.85 11.30
C ARG A 68 6.49 0.36 11.06
N ILE A 69 5.90 0.47 9.86
CA ILE A 69 4.99 1.55 9.49
C ILE A 69 3.78 1.58 10.42
N PHE A 70 3.12 0.44 10.63
CA PHE A 70 1.93 0.38 11.48
C PHE A 70 2.25 0.74 12.94
N ARG A 71 3.41 0.30 13.46
CA ARG A 71 3.91 0.74 14.77
C ARG A 71 4.09 2.25 14.85
N THR A 72 4.62 2.87 13.80
CA THR A 72 4.79 4.32 13.73
C THR A 72 3.44 5.04 13.68
N ILE A 73 2.48 4.55 12.90
CA ILE A 73 1.13 5.14 12.79
C ILE A 73 0.43 5.19 14.16
N ILE A 74 0.51 4.12 14.95
CA ILE A 74 -0.15 4.05 16.26
C ILE A 74 0.70 4.62 17.42
N TRP A 75 1.87 5.20 17.13
CA TRP A 75 2.77 5.70 18.16
C TRP A 75 2.25 7.03 18.74
N PRO A 76 2.15 7.22 20.07
CA PRO A 76 1.63 8.46 20.66
C PRO A 76 2.40 9.69 20.20
N ARG A 77 3.71 9.56 19.99
CA ARG A 77 4.53 10.65 19.45
C ARG A 77 4.06 11.08 18.06
N SER A 78 3.75 10.13 17.17
CA SER A 78 3.22 10.42 15.84
C SER A 78 1.88 11.13 15.92
N GLU A 79 0.97 10.65 16.79
CA GLU A 79 -0.35 11.27 16.98
C GLU A 79 -0.25 12.71 17.50
N ILE A 80 0.69 12.99 18.41
CA ILE A 80 0.96 14.35 18.91
C ILE A 80 1.48 15.25 17.78
N LEU A 81 2.38 14.74 16.93
CA LEU A 81 2.99 15.52 15.85
C LEU A 81 2.01 15.80 14.70
N THR A 82 1.09 14.87 14.42
CA THR A 82 0.09 15.02 13.36
C THR A 82 -1.20 15.65 13.84
N GLY A 83 -1.44 15.71 15.15
CA GLY A 83 -2.72 16.13 15.73
C GLY A 83 -3.86 15.15 15.47
N TYR A 84 -3.56 13.92 15.03
CA TYR A 84 -4.56 12.93 14.63
C TYR A 84 -4.23 11.54 15.18
N SER A 85 -5.21 10.89 15.82
CA SER A 85 -5.08 9.52 16.31
C SER A 85 -5.78 8.53 15.38
N PHE A 86 -4.97 7.81 14.61
CA PHE A 86 -5.46 6.74 13.73
C PHE A 86 -6.15 5.63 14.52
N LEU A 87 -5.59 5.25 15.69
CA LEU A 87 -6.17 4.18 16.48
C LEU A 87 -7.53 4.58 17.08
N LYS A 88 -7.64 5.83 17.56
CA LYS A 88 -8.93 6.38 18.02
C LYS A 88 -9.95 6.43 16.89
N TYR A 89 -9.55 6.85 15.70
CA TYR A 89 -10.45 6.86 14.55
C TYR A 89 -11.01 5.47 14.23
N LEU A 90 -10.16 4.43 14.21
CA LEU A 90 -10.62 3.05 14.03
C LEU A 90 -11.55 2.60 15.17
N ASP A 91 -11.25 2.99 16.40
CA ASP A 91 -12.07 2.70 17.59
C ASP A 91 -13.47 3.32 17.47
N ASP A 92 -13.52 4.61 17.13
CA ASP A 92 -14.75 5.37 16.94
C ASP A 92 -15.59 4.76 15.80
N LEU A 93 -14.99 4.36 14.67
CA LEU A 93 -15.70 3.68 13.58
C LEU A 93 -16.32 2.34 13.99
N LEU A 94 -15.73 1.64 14.97
CA LEU A 94 -16.19 0.33 15.42
C LEU A 94 -17.23 0.41 16.53
N HIS A 95 -17.15 1.43 17.39
CA HIS A 95 -17.91 1.49 18.65
C HIS A 95 -18.87 2.68 18.76
N ALA A 96 -18.64 3.79 18.06
CA ALA A 96 -19.48 4.97 18.20
C ALA A 96 -20.95 4.67 17.89
N GLU A 97 -21.87 5.24 18.66
CA GLU A 97 -23.31 5.04 18.48
C GLU A 97 -23.78 5.60 17.14
N ASN A 98 -23.21 6.72 16.71
CA ASN A 98 -23.45 7.36 15.42
C ASN A 98 -22.14 7.86 14.80
N LEU A 99 -22.14 8.09 13.48
CA LEU A 99 -20.98 8.56 12.71
C LEU A 99 -21.17 9.99 12.19
N ARG A 100 -21.98 10.83 12.86
CA ARG A 100 -22.29 12.17 12.33
C ARG A 100 -21.07 13.10 12.36
N ASP A 101 -20.29 13.00 13.43
CA ASP A 101 -19.12 13.88 13.68
C ASP A 101 -17.79 13.18 13.32
N ILE A 102 -17.86 12.01 12.66
CA ILE A 102 -16.70 11.22 12.28
C ILE A 102 -16.55 11.28 10.76
N GLU A 103 -15.36 11.61 10.28
CA GLU A 103 -15.05 11.58 8.86
C GLU A 103 -15.32 10.18 8.28
N LYS A 104 -15.99 10.13 7.13
CA LYS A 104 -16.33 8.84 6.53
C LYS A 104 -15.13 8.28 5.76
N PRO A 105 -14.75 7.01 5.99
CA PRO A 105 -13.63 6.40 5.27
C PRO A 105 -13.94 6.29 3.78
N SER A 106 -13.00 6.76 2.96
CA SER A 106 -13.07 6.62 1.50
C SER A 106 -12.80 5.16 1.07
N PRO A 107 -13.18 4.78 -0.18
CA PRO A 107 -12.78 3.49 -0.74
C PRO A 107 -11.27 3.24 -0.68
N ASP A 108 -10.47 4.28 -0.91
CA ASP A 108 -9.00 4.21 -0.92
C ASP A 108 -8.44 3.95 0.48
N PHE A 109 -9.04 4.55 1.52
CA PHE A 109 -8.69 4.26 2.91
C PHE A 109 -8.82 2.76 3.23
N PHE A 110 -9.93 2.14 2.80
CA PHE A 110 -10.14 0.71 3.01
C PHE A 110 -9.11 -0.14 2.25
N ALA A 111 -8.72 0.29 1.05
CA ALA A 111 -7.70 -0.40 0.27
C ALA A 111 -6.32 -0.31 0.94
N GLU A 112 -5.92 0.86 1.43
CA GLU A 112 -4.68 1.06 2.17
C GLU A 112 -4.63 0.21 3.45
N LEU A 113 -5.71 0.20 4.23
CA LEU A 113 -5.80 -0.63 5.44
C LEU A 113 -5.72 -2.13 5.11
N ASP A 114 -6.42 -2.59 4.09
CA ASP A 114 -6.39 -3.98 3.63
C ASP A 114 -4.96 -4.42 3.23
N HIS A 115 -4.25 -3.61 2.44
CA HIS A 115 -2.89 -3.92 2.01
C HIS A 115 -1.88 -3.82 3.17
N LEU A 116 -2.07 -2.88 4.08
CA LEU A 116 -1.22 -2.76 5.27
C LEU A 116 -1.35 -3.98 6.17
N LEU A 117 -2.57 -4.48 6.40
CA LEU A 117 -2.79 -5.72 7.16
C LEU A 117 -2.26 -6.96 6.43
N LYS A 118 -2.44 -7.05 5.10
CA LYS A 118 -1.84 -8.12 4.30
C LYS A 118 -0.31 -8.13 4.41
N GLY A 119 0.31 -6.94 4.41
CA GLY A 119 1.73 -6.77 4.67
C GLY A 119 2.13 -7.33 6.02
N ILE A 120 1.50 -6.86 7.11
CA ILE A 120 1.80 -7.30 8.48
C ILE A 120 1.70 -8.83 8.61
N MET A 121 0.71 -9.43 7.94
CA MET A 121 0.46 -10.87 8.01
C MET A 121 1.26 -11.70 6.99
N GLY A 122 2.10 -11.09 6.15
CA GLY A 122 2.87 -11.80 5.10
C GLY A 122 1.99 -12.45 4.03
N LYS A 123 0.83 -11.83 3.74
CA LYS A 123 -0.18 -12.31 2.77
C LYS A 123 -0.38 -11.28 1.64
N THR A 124 0.70 -10.65 1.19
CA THR A 124 0.63 -9.61 0.15
C THR A 124 0.33 -10.18 -1.23
N GLY A 125 0.68 -11.44 -1.47
CA GLY A 125 0.46 -12.10 -2.76
C GLY A 125 1.39 -11.58 -3.85
N ILE A 126 2.53 -10.96 -3.51
CA ILE A 126 3.48 -10.48 -4.53
C ILE A 126 4.15 -11.64 -5.28
N TYR A 127 4.24 -12.81 -4.66
CA TYR A 127 4.73 -14.02 -5.29
C TYR A 127 3.56 -14.78 -5.90
N PRO A 128 3.72 -15.30 -7.13
CA PRO A 128 2.70 -16.16 -7.71
C PRO A 128 2.57 -17.44 -6.90
N GLU A 129 1.33 -17.83 -6.57
CA GLU A 129 1.04 -19.07 -5.82
C GLU A 129 1.55 -20.33 -6.52
N LYS A 130 1.72 -20.28 -7.85
CA LYS A 130 2.15 -21.41 -8.67
C LYS A 130 3.51 -21.15 -9.28
N ALA A 131 4.37 -22.16 -9.18
CA ALA A 131 5.63 -22.17 -9.90
C ALA A 131 5.38 -21.99 -11.41
N PRO A 132 6.23 -21.21 -12.11
CA PRO A 132 6.08 -20.99 -13.55
C PRO A 132 6.08 -22.29 -14.35
N ALA A 133 5.28 -22.38 -15.40
CA ALA A 133 5.11 -23.63 -16.16
C ALA A 133 6.43 -24.12 -16.81
N PHE A 134 7.36 -23.21 -17.12
CA PHE A 134 8.65 -23.56 -17.73
C PHE A 134 9.56 -24.39 -16.81
N THR A 135 9.36 -24.39 -15.49
CA THR A 135 10.21 -25.14 -14.55
C THR A 135 10.03 -26.66 -14.67
N ARG A 136 8.93 -27.11 -15.28
CA ARG A 136 8.61 -28.54 -15.52
C ARG A 136 9.10 -29.06 -16.86
N HIS A 137 9.83 -28.25 -17.63
CA HIS A 137 10.30 -28.59 -18.96
C HIS A 137 11.78 -28.25 -19.10
N GLU A 138 12.44 -28.88 -20.07
CA GLU A 138 13.85 -28.61 -20.39
C GLU A 138 14.04 -28.23 -21.87
N GLY A 139 15.24 -27.73 -22.19
CA GLY A 139 15.65 -27.39 -23.55
C GLY A 139 14.76 -26.34 -24.24
N ARG A 140 14.53 -26.55 -25.54
CA ARG A 140 13.81 -25.57 -26.39
C ARG A 140 12.37 -25.29 -25.92
N ARG A 141 11.70 -26.29 -25.33
CA ARG A 141 10.33 -26.14 -24.84
C ARG A 141 10.28 -25.22 -23.62
N ALA A 142 11.20 -25.40 -22.67
CA ALA A 142 11.33 -24.52 -21.51
C ALA A 142 11.64 -23.08 -21.92
N ALA A 143 12.58 -22.91 -22.87
CA ALA A 143 12.96 -21.59 -23.37
C ALA A 143 11.77 -20.83 -24.00
N ARG A 144 10.95 -21.51 -24.82
CA ARG A 144 9.73 -20.91 -25.41
C ARG A 144 8.72 -20.47 -24.36
N LEU A 145 8.45 -21.32 -23.36
CA LEU A 145 7.51 -21.00 -22.27
C LEU A 145 8.02 -19.83 -21.43
N ARG A 146 9.31 -19.83 -21.06
CA ARG A 146 9.93 -18.73 -20.33
C ARG A 146 9.86 -17.42 -21.12
N SER A 147 10.13 -17.45 -22.43
CA SER A 147 10.04 -16.27 -23.29
C SER A 147 8.62 -15.71 -23.35
N ALA A 148 7.60 -16.58 -23.42
CA ALA A 148 6.20 -16.17 -23.42
C ALA A 148 5.79 -15.56 -22.07
N ASP A 149 6.24 -16.12 -20.95
CA ASP A 149 5.99 -15.57 -19.61
C ASP A 149 6.67 -14.20 -19.44
N LEU A 150 7.93 -14.05 -19.85
CA LEU A 150 8.64 -12.76 -19.83
C LEU A 150 7.95 -11.70 -20.70
N SER A 151 7.43 -12.10 -21.86
CA SER A 151 6.66 -11.20 -22.73
C SER A 151 5.38 -10.73 -22.04
N ARG A 152 4.71 -11.60 -21.26
CA ARG A 152 3.53 -11.23 -20.47
C ARG A 152 3.90 -10.25 -19.35
N MET A 153 4.99 -10.53 -18.62
CA MET A 153 5.50 -9.63 -17.57
C MET A 153 5.84 -8.26 -18.15
N SER A 154 6.55 -8.21 -19.29
CA SER A 154 6.91 -6.97 -19.97
C SER A 154 5.69 -6.15 -20.38
N LYS A 155 4.64 -6.79 -20.91
CA LYS A 155 3.37 -6.09 -21.23
C LYS A 155 2.73 -5.47 -19.99
N THR A 156 2.69 -6.20 -18.87
CA THR A 156 2.16 -5.66 -17.62
C THR A 156 2.99 -4.46 -17.15
N VAL A 157 4.32 -4.56 -17.17
CA VAL A 157 5.21 -3.43 -16.80
C VAL A 157 4.96 -2.24 -17.72
N GLN A 158 4.85 -2.44 -19.03
CA GLN A 158 4.59 -1.38 -19.99
C GLN A 158 3.27 -0.65 -19.69
N GLN A 159 2.20 -1.38 -19.38
CA GLN A 159 0.91 -0.78 -19.01
C GLN A 159 1.00 0.14 -17.78
N TYR A 160 1.92 -0.12 -16.85
CA TYR A 160 2.16 0.76 -15.72
C TYR A 160 3.06 1.94 -16.09
N LEU A 161 4.09 1.72 -16.90
CA LEU A 161 4.96 2.79 -17.39
C LEU A 161 4.19 3.82 -18.23
N ASP A 162 3.27 3.36 -19.08
CA ASP A 162 2.44 4.21 -19.95
C ASP A 162 1.53 5.17 -19.18
N LYS A 163 1.31 4.94 -17.88
CA LYS A 163 0.53 5.87 -17.02
C LYS A 163 1.30 7.13 -16.65
N TYR A 164 2.62 7.11 -16.77
CA TYR A 164 3.47 8.22 -16.36
C TYR A 164 4.05 8.92 -17.60
N PRO A 165 3.77 10.23 -17.79
CA PRO A 165 4.39 10.97 -18.88
C PRO A 165 5.90 11.04 -18.69
N PHE A 166 6.65 10.92 -19.78
CA PHE A 166 8.10 11.00 -19.79
C PHE A 166 8.58 12.07 -20.78
N GLY A 167 9.84 12.51 -20.67
CA GLY A 167 10.34 13.68 -21.41
C GLY A 167 10.31 13.56 -22.95
N LEU A 168 10.15 12.36 -23.48
CA LEU A 168 10.06 12.09 -24.92
C LEU A 168 8.62 11.84 -25.40
N ASP A 169 7.63 11.88 -24.51
CA ASP A 169 6.22 11.77 -24.86
C ASP A 169 5.77 12.99 -25.69
N HIS A 170 5.02 12.73 -26.77
CA HIS A 170 4.53 13.75 -27.68
C HIS A 170 3.71 14.83 -26.98
N GLU A 171 2.86 14.44 -26.03
CA GLU A 171 2.07 15.41 -25.27
C GLU A 171 2.95 16.27 -24.36
N THR A 172 3.93 15.64 -23.70
CA THR A 172 4.90 16.35 -22.86
C THR A 172 5.74 17.34 -23.66
N ILE A 173 6.24 16.94 -24.84
CA ILE A 173 6.97 17.82 -25.77
C ILE A 173 6.09 18.98 -26.21
N ARG A 174 4.84 18.72 -26.60
CA ARG A 174 3.88 19.75 -27.01
C ARG A 174 3.65 20.76 -25.90
N ARG A 175 3.36 20.30 -24.67
CA ARG A 175 3.18 21.16 -23.49
C ARG A 175 4.42 22.01 -23.21
N ARG A 176 5.62 21.43 -23.33
CA ARG A 176 6.88 22.15 -23.16
C ARG A 176 7.06 23.26 -24.19
N ASN A 177 6.76 22.97 -25.47
CA ASN A 177 6.86 23.96 -26.53
C ASN A 177 5.85 25.10 -26.35
N THR A 178 4.60 24.80 -25.98
CA THR A 178 3.58 25.82 -25.66
C THR A 178 4.03 26.69 -24.48
N ASN A 179 4.57 26.09 -23.43
CA ASN A 179 5.08 26.83 -22.27
C ASN A 179 6.28 27.71 -22.64
N LYS A 180 7.23 27.20 -23.45
CA LYS A 180 8.37 27.99 -23.97
C LYS A 180 7.87 29.23 -24.73
N ALA A 181 6.93 29.05 -25.65
CA ALA A 181 6.35 30.17 -26.41
C ALA A 181 5.70 31.21 -25.48
N ARG A 182 4.88 30.77 -24.51
CA ARG A 182 4.23 31.66 -23.54
C ARG A 182 5.21 32.46 -22.69
N ILE A 183 6.32 31.84 -22.28
CA ILE A 183 7.35 32.50 -21.46
C ILE A 183 8.09 33.55 -22.28
N LEU A 184 8.52 33.20 -23.49
CA LEU A 184 9.19 34.13 -24.40
C LEU A 184 8.31 35.35 -24.72
N GLU A 185 7.03 35.12 -25.02
CA GLU A 185 6.06 36.19 -25.26
C GLU A 185 5.91 37.12 -24.05
N TYR A 186 5.80 36.57 -22.83
CA TYR A 186 5.66 37.37 -21.61
C TYR A 186 6.86 38.29 -21.35
N PHE A 187 8.08 37.83 -21.65
CA PHE A 187 9.30 38.61 -21.45
C PHE A 187 9.72 39.43 -22.67
N GLY A 188 9.00 39.33 -23.79
CA GLY A 188 9.42 39.95 -25.06
C GLY A 188 10.76 39.41 -25.57
N ALA A 189 11.09 38.17 -25.22
CA ALA A 189 12.34 37.50 -25.58
C ALA A 189 12.19 36.65 -26.84
N GLU A 190 13.28 36.38 -27.54
CA GLU A 190 13.31 35.58 -28.76
C GLU A 190 13.88 34.17 -28.50
N LYS A 191 13.82 33.29 -29.52
CA LYS A 191 14.35 31.92 -29.42
C LYS A 191 15.81 31.83 -28.93
N PRO A 192 16.74 32.71 -29.38
CA PRO A 192 18.14 32.68 -28.92
C PRO A 192 18.27 32.87 -27.41
N ASP A 193 17.45 33.72 -26.79
CA ASP A 193 17.47 34.01 -25.35
C ASP A 193 17.08 32.80 -24.48
N TRP A 194 16.49 31.76 -25.09
CA TRP A 194 16.17 30.51 -24.39
C TRP A 194 17.33 29.51 -24.41
N GLU A 195 18.25 29.65 -25.37
CA GLU A 195 19.35 28.69 -25.59
C GLU A 195 20.69 29.16 -25.01
N ASP A 196 20.72 30.39 -24.47
CA ASP A 196 21.82 30.97 -23.68
C ASP A 196 21.74 30.53 -22.20
#